data_AF-A0A086PZK8-F1
#
_entry.id   AF-A0A086PZK8-F1
#
_cell.length_a   1.000
_cell.length_b   1.000
_cell.length_c   1.000
_cell.angle_alpha   90.00
_cell.angle_beta   90.00
_cell.angle_gamma   90.00
#
_symmetry.space_group_name_H-M   'P 1'
#
loop_
_entity.id
_entity.type
_entity.pdbx_description
1 polymer ?
#
loop_
_entity_poly.entity_id
_entity_poly.type
_entity_poly.pdbx_seq_one_letter_code
_entity_poly.pdbx_strand_id
1 'polypeptide(L)'
;MEQTTCAASGDSLTRRTVSSSTEAARAEEDLQARDDDAPSREEETRHEQEEEMEDSEDDEEARERLMLAEAKKLSAEVKQNPWRGADGALTFQRLAELYRHLGEYEKLNRTARLACVYCPVGEEFLLSWLEEEKRVARLLSGAAFESSFPSHQLPLPREQHLHIRRLYRLARFVLPSVSLALSHLRFEEAAFFASSGAFSFSRSSSSSVSPSSVVSAEGIRGMFEEALDDFALHALEGPCLWAAYRHFESAILDSLRRRQLEKRDSGKQEGKQDRGQQEGRLETGGGNHEEESEVVRQMHRIQQLFCRQLQLPLAGLGDLLDEYRLVAGNGADAKGREKGETEKKGEGETEKKEERTRWGEERRRQKE
;
A
#
# COMPACT_ATOMS: atom_id res chain seq x y z
N MET A 1 -82.40 -2.33 -1.38
CA MET A 1 -81.73 -3.03 -2.50
C MET A 1 -80.43 -3.57 -1.91
N GLU A 2 -80.55 -4.72 -1.26
CA GLU A 2 -79.96 -6.03 -1.65
C GLU A 2 -78.70 -6.26 -0.80
N GLN A 3 -78.80 -6.95 0.35
CA GLN A 3 -78.61 -8.41 0.54
C GLN A 3 -77.16 -8.84 0.19
N THR A 4 -76.33 -9.58 0.96
CA THR A 4 -76.52 -10.57 2.04
C THR A 4 -75.12 -11.10 2.49
N THR A 5 -74.99 -11.49 3.78
CA THR A 5 -74.27 -12.68 4.36
C THR A 5 -72.76 -12.91 4.13
N CYS A 6 -71.91 -13.00 5.18
CA CYS A 6 -71.58 -14.10 6.13
C CYS A 6 -70.47 -15.09 5.68
N ALA A 7 -69.37 -15.08 6.45
CA ALA A 7 -68.59 -16.17 7.08
C ALA A 7 -68.29 -17.54 6.39
N ALA A 8 -67.03 -17.95 6.61
CA ALA A 8 -66.52 -19.29 7.03
C ALA A 8 -65.62 -20.10 6.06
N SER A 9 -64.40 -20.36 6.57
CA SER A 9 -63.57 -21.59 6.59
C SER A 9 -63.26 -22.44 5.34
N GLY A 10 -62.00 -22.85 5.23
CA GLY A 10 -61.57 -24.06 4.48
C GLY A 10 -60.06 -24.20 4.23
N ASP A 11 -59.40 -24.94 5.11
CA ASP A 11 -58.07 -25.59 5.09
C ASP A 11 -57.36 -25.90 3.76
N SER A 12 -56.02 -25.80 3.75
CA SER A 12 -55.13 -26.98 3.79
C SER A 12 -53.63 -26.60 3.72
N LEU A 13 -52.88 -26.77 4.82
CA LEU A 13 -51.41 -26.84 4.77
C LEU A 13 -50.94 -27.98 5.67
N THR A 14 -50.34 -29.00 5.06
CA THR A 14 -49.80 -30.17 5.74
C THR A 14 -48.29 -30.08 5.91
N ARG A 15 -47.83 -30.69 7.01
CA ARG A 15 -46.50 -31.26 7.32
C ARG A 15 -45.49 -30.34 8.01
N ARG A 16 -44.71 -30.81 8.98
CA ARG A 16 -44.78 -31.93 9.95
C ARG A 16 -43.58 -31.66 10.87
N THR A 17 -43.81 -31.34 12.13
CA THR A 17 -42.77 -31.29 13.17
C THR A 17 -42.91 -32.54 14.03
N VAL A 18 -41.81 -33.22 14.34
CA VAL A 18 -41.78 -34.16 15.46
C VAL A 18 -40.42 -34.03 16.14
N SER A 19 -40.47 -33.79 17.45
CA SER A 19 -39.33 -33.82 18.36
C SER A 19 -39.64 -34.81 19.48
N SER A 20 -38.57 -35.32 20.10
CA SER A 20 -38.43 -35.58 21.54
C SER A 20 -38.82 -36.96 22.13
N SER A 21 -37.75 -37.65 22.57
CA SER A 21 -37.49 -38.20 23.94
C SER A 21 -38.08 -39.54 24.39
N THR A 22 -37.21 -40.34 25.04
CA THR A 22 -37.36 -41.00 26.38
C THR A 22 -36.05 -41.72 26.77
N GLU A 23 -35.38 -41.31 27.86
CA GLU A 23 -35.22 -42.02 29.18
C GLU A 23 -34.28 -43.26 29.13
N ALA A 24 -33.10 -43.33 29.77
CA ALA A 24 -32.69 -43.24 31.18
C ALA A 24 -33.08 -44.44 32.09
N ALA A 25 -32.14 -45.35 32.36
CA ALA A 25 -32.10 -46.17 33.59
C ALA A 25 -30.69 -46.80 33.82
N ARG A 26 -30.27 -46.82 35.09
CA ARG A 26 -28.99 -47.27 35.67
C ARG A 26 -29.09 -48.69 36.27
N ALA A 27 -27.93 -49.23 36.66
CA ALA A 27 -27.62 -50.17 37.78
C ALA A 27 -27.07 -51.54 37.31
N GLU A 28 -25.77 -51.81 37.51
CA GLU A 28 -25.11 -52.56 38.61
C GLU A 28 -24.54 -53.88 38.04
N GLU A 29 -23.22 -54.02 37.94
CA GLU A 29 -22.29 -54.61 38.92
C GLU A 29 -22.36 -56.15 38.88
N ASP A 30 -21.36 -56.78 38.24
CA ASP A 30 -20.92 -58.11 38.65
C ASP A 30 -19.42 -58.33 38.35
N LEU A 31 -18.72 -58.69 39.42
CA LEU A 31 -17.30 -58.99 39.50
C LEU A 31 -17.06 -60.44 39.10
N GLN A 32 -16.08 -60.70 38.22
CA GLN A 32 -15.27 -61.92 38.35
C GLN A 32 -13.93 -61.79 37.60
N ALA A 33 -12.87 -61.81 38.41
CA ALA A 33 -11.47 -61.92 38.03
C ALA A 33 -11.17 -63.27 37.39
N ARG A 34 -10.28 -63.27 36.39
CA ARG A 34 -9.34 -64.36 36.12
C ARG A 34 -8.12 -63.79 35.39
N ASP A 35 -7.01 -63.78 36.11
CA ASP A 35 -5.66 -63.60 35.57
C ASP A 35 -5.34 -64.73 34.58
N ASP A 36 -4.68 -64.40 33.47
CA ASP A 36 -3.38 -64.97 33.07
C ASP A 36 -3.00 -64.57 31.63
N ASP A 37 -1.72 -64.20 31.50
CA ASP A 37 -0.87 -64.14 30.29
C ASP A 37 -1.13 -63.09 29.19
N ALA A 38 -0.28 -62.06 29.20
CA ALA A 38 0.26 -61.41 28.00
C ALA A 38 1.63 -62.06 27.65
N PRO A 39 2.30 -61.80 26.51
CA PRO A 39 1.94 -60.92 25.39
C PRO A 39 2.20 -61.56 23.99
N SER A 40 1.55 -61.06 22.93
CA SER A 40 2.23 -60.77 21.65
C SER A 40 1.31 -60.15 20.60
N ARG A 41 1.74 -58.98 20.11
CA ARG A 41 1.89 -58.68 18.67
C ARG A 41 0.61 -58.58 17.84
N GLU A 42 0.14 -57.35 17.67
CA GLU A 42 -0.01 -56.67 16.37
C GLU A 42 -0.65 -55.29 16.62
N GLU A 43 0.17 -54.25 16.55
CA GLU A 43 -0.30 -52.88 16.39
C GLU A 43 -0.90 -52.79 14.98
N GLU A 44 -2.24 -52.82 14.88
CA GLU A 44 -2.95 -52.34 13.70
C GLU A 44 -2.70 -50.83 13.58
N THR A 45 -1.61 -50.48 12.91
CA THR A 45 -1.43 -49.17 12.30
C THR A 45 -2.55 -48.97 11.28
N ARG A 46 -3.58 -48.24 11.70
CA ARG A 46 -4.60 -47.65 10.82
C ARG A 46 -3.87 -46.70 9.85
N HIS A 47 -3.49 -47.20 8.68
CA HIS A 47 -3.09 -46.36 7.56
C HIS A 47 -4.32 -45.59 7.09
N GLU A 48 -4.45 -44.36 7.57
CA GLU A 48 -5.15 -43.31 6.85
C GLU A 48 -4.32 -43.04 5.59
N GLN A 49 -4.61 -43.79 4.53
CA GLN A 49 -4.23 -43.39 3.18
C GLN A 49 -5.01 -42.13 2.88
N GLU A 50 -4.39 -40.98 3.12
CA GLU A 50 -4.69 -39.78 2.35
C GLU A 50 -4.37 -40.13 0.90
N GLU A 51 -5.38 -40.60 0.16
CA GLU A 51 -5.31 -40.71 -1.30
C GLU A 51 -5.13 -39.29 -1.84
N GLU A 52 -3.89 -38.86 -1.99
CA GLU A 52 -3.53 -37.73 -2.84
C GLU A 52 -3.97 -38.09 -4.26
N MET A 53 -5.16 -37.60 -4.61
CA MET A 53 -5.78 -37.74 -5.92
C MET A 53 -4.90 -36.98 -6.93
N GLU A 54 -3.96 -37.69 -7.58
CA GLU A 54 -3.22 -37.17 -8.74
C GLU A 54 -4.24 -36.87 -9.84
N ASP A 55 -4.60 -35.59 -10.01
CA ASP A 55 -5.43 -35.09 -11.12
C ASP A 55 -4.75 -35.55 -12.42
N SER A 56 -5.41 -36.42 -13.20
CA SER A 56 -4.83 -36.94 -14.43
C SER A 56 -4.75 -35.84 -15.49
N GLU A 57 -3.71 -35.83 -16.34
CA GLU A 57 -3.55 -34.83 -17.42
C GLU A 57 -4.79 -34.79 -18.35
N ASP A 58 -5.49 -35.92 -18.50
CA ASP A 58 -6.73 -36.03 -19.27
C ASP A 58 -7.88 -35.23 -18.64
N ASP A 59 -7.94 -35.13 -17.30
CA ASP A 59 -8.95 -34.34 -16.59
C ASP A 59 -8.71 -32.84 -16.73
N GLU A 60 -7.44 -32.40 -16.77
CA GLU A 60 -7.08 -31.00 -16.97
C GLU A 60 -7.42 -30.52 -18.40
N GLU A 61 -7.07 -31.30 -19.42
CA GLU A 61 -7.39 -30.96 -20.80
C GLU A 61 -8.91 -30.95 -21.05
N ALA A 62 -9.66 -31.85 -20.40
CA ALA A 62 -11.12 -31.85 -20.45
C ALA A 62 -11.72 -30.58 -19.83
N ARG A 63 -11.19 -30.14 -18.67
CA ARG A 63 -11.60 -28.87 -18.03
C ARG A 63 -11.29 -27.67 -18.93
N GLU A 64 -10.13 -27.63 -19.57
CA GLU A 64 -9.77 -26.55 -20.50
C GLU A 64 -10.72 -26.48 -21.71
N ARG A 65 -11.07 -27.63 -22.30
CA ARG A 65 -12.03 -27.71 -23.40
C ARG A 65 -13.41 -27.20 -23.00
N LEU A 66 -13.86 -27.50 -21.78
CA LEU A 66 -15.13 -26.97 -21.24
C LEU A 66 -15.07 -25.45 -21.06
N MET A 67 -13.98 -24.92 -20.50
CA MET A 67 -13.78 -23.47 -20.37
C MET A 67 -13.78 -22.75 -21.72
N LEU A 68 -13.12 -23.33 -22.74
CA LEU A 68 -13.12 -22.79 -24.11
C LEU A 68 -14.51 -22.79 -24.74
N ALA A 69 -15.29 -23.86 -24.53
CA ALA A 69 -16.66 -23.94 -25.03
C ALA A 69 -17.58 -22.91 -24.35
N GLU A 70 -17.46 -22.76 -23.02
CA GLU A 70 -18.17 -21.73 -22.25
C GLU A 70 -17.78 -20.33 -22.73
N ALA A 71 -16.49 -20.04 -22.88
CA ALA A 71 -16.00 -18.74 -23.35
C ALA A 71 -16.51 -18.41 -24.75
N LYS A 72 -16.54 -19.39 -25.67
CA LYS A 72 -17.12 -19.22 -27.02
C LYS A 72 -18.60 -18.87 -26.95
N LYS A 73 -19.38 -19.59 -26.14
CA LYS A 73 -20.81 -19.36 -25.94
C LYS A 73 -21.07 -17.95 -25.39
N LEU A 74 -20.41 -17.58 -24.30
CA LEU A 74 -20.55 -16.25 -23.68
C LEU A 74 -20.08 -15.13 -24.63
N SER A 75 -19.00 -15.34 -25.39
CA SER A 75 -18.54 -14.35 -26.37
C SER A 75 -19.56 -14.11 -27.49
N ALA A 76 -20.31 -15.14 -27.90
CA ALA A 76 -21.37 -15.00 -28.90
C ALA A 76 -22.59 -14.27 -28.29
N GLU A 77 -22.94 -14.60 -27.05
CA GLU A 77 -24.01 -13.93 -26.33
C GLU A 77 -23.74 -12.44 -26.13
N VAL A 78 -22.52 -12.09 -25.68
CA VAL A 78 -22.08 -10.69 -25.52
C VAL A 78 -22.11 -9.94 -26.85
N LYS A 79 -21.74 -10.57 -27.97
CA LYS A 79 -21.80 -9.93 -29.29
C LYS A 79 -23.23 -9.67 -29.75
N GLN A 80 -24.17 -10.54 -29.41
CA GLN A 80 -25.57 -10.40 -29.80
C GLN A 80 -26.30 -9.42 -28.90
N ASN A 81 -26.10 -9.51 -27.59
CA ASN A 81 -26.81 -8.72 -26.58
C ASN A 81 -25.83 -8.25 -25.48
N PRO A 82 -25.02 -7.20 -25.72
CA PRO A 82 -24.05 -6.71 -24.73
C PRO A 82 -24.68 -6.22 -23.42
N TRP A 83 -25.91 -5.70 -23.46
CA TRP A 83 -26.60 -5.04 -22.35
C TRP A 83 -27.70 -5.89 -21.72
N ARG A 84 -27.53 -7.21 -21.61
CA ARG A 84 -28.55 -8.12 -21.04
C ARG A 84 -28.82 -7.81 -19.55
N GLY A 85 -29.55 -6.72 -19.25
CA GLY A 85 -29.96 -6.31 -17.92
C GLY A 85 -28.82 -6.26 -16.88
N ALA A 86 -29.18 -6.54 -15.62
CA ALA A 86 -28.22 -6.66 -14.51
C ALA A 86 -27.20 -7.80 -14.71
N ASP A 87 -27.56 -8.83 -15.48
CA ASP A 87 -26.72 -10.01 -15.74
C ASP A 87 -25.64 -9.76 -16.80
N GLY A 88 -25.72 -8.67 -17.55
CA GLY A 88 -24.72 -8.30 -18.56
C GLY A 88 -23.33 -8.15 -17.94
N ALA A 89 -23.25 -7.46 -16.79
CA ALA A 89 -21.99 -7.28 -16.06
C ALA A 89 -21.41 -8.64 -15.62
N LEU A 90 -22.25 -9.54 -15.10
CA LEU A 90 -21.85 -10.88 -14.67
C LEU A 90 -21.35 -11.73 -15.85
N THR A 91 -21.99 -11.59 -17.01
CA THR A 91 -21.59 -12.25 -18.25
C THR A 91 -20.19 -11.81 -18.69
N PHE A 92 -19.92 -10.50 -18.64
CA PHE A 92 -18.58 -9.97 -18.93
C PHE A 92 -17.54 -10.40 -17.89
N GLN A 93 -17.88 -10.39 -16.60
CA GLN A 93 -16.99 -10.82 -15.52
C GLN A 93 -16.61 -12.30 -15.68
N ARG A 94 -17.61 -13.17 -15.89
CA ARG A 94 -17.39 -14.60 -16.14
C ARG A 94 -16.54 -14.84 -17.39
N LEU A 95 -16.81 -14.11 -18.47
CA LEU A 95 -16.01 -14.21 -19.70
C LEU A 95 -14.56 -13.75 -19.49
N ALA A 96 -14.34 -12.69 -18.72
CA ALA A 96 -13.00 -12.21 -18.37
C ALA A 96 -12.25 -13.23 -17.50
N GLU A 97 -12.92 -13.88 -16.54
CA GLU A 97 -12.35 -14.96 -15.74
C GLU A 97 -11.93 -16.17 -16.59
N LEU A 98 -12.79 -16.60 -17.53
CA LEU A 98 -12.45 -17.70 -18.44
C LEU A 98 -11.22 -17.36 -19.29
N TYR A 99 -11.15 -16.15 -19.85
CA TYR A 99 -9.95 -15.73 -20.59
C TYR A 99 -8.70 -15.60 -19.71
N ARG A 100 -8.87 -15.32 -18.41
CA ARG A 100 -7.77 -15.33 -17.45
C ARG A 100 -7.22 -16.74 -17.25
N HIS A 101 -8.10 -17.72 -17.01
CA HIS A 101 -7.71 -19.12 -16.83
C HIS A 101 -7.08 -19.73 -18.09
N LEU A 102 -7.57 -19.34 -19.27
CA LEU A 102 -7.04 -19.80 -20.56
C LEU A 102 -5.73 -19.09 -20.99
N GLY A 103 -5.24 -18.10 -20.23
CA GLY A 103 -4.06 -17.32 -20.60
C GLY A 103 -4.24 -16.42 -21.84
N GLU A 104 -5.49 -16.14 -22.22
CA GLU A 104 -5.86 -15.40 -23.43
C GLU A 104 -5.97 -13.89 -23.14
N TYR A 105 -4.85 -13.27 -22.74
CA TYR A 105 -4.82 -11.91 -22.19
C TYR A 105 -5.32 -10.82 -23.15
N GLU A 106 -5.09 -10.96 -24.46
CA GLU A 106 -5.64 -10.00 -25.42
C GLU A 106 -7.17 -10.02 -25.45
N LYS A 107 -7.77 -11.21 -25.37
CA LYS A 107 -9.22 -11.37 -25.34
C LYS A 107 -9.78 -10.85 -24.01
N LEU A 108 -9.06 -11.07 -22.91
CA LEU A 108 -9.39 -10.50 -21.60
C LEU A 108 -9.40 -8.97 -21.65
N ASN A 109 -8.34 -8.33 -22.16
CA ASN A 109 -8.24 -6.86 -22.25
C ASN A 109 -9.39 -6.27 -23.08
N ARG A 110 -9.66 -6.87 -24.26
CA ARG A 110 -10.78 -6.45 -25.12
C ARG A 110 -12.12 -6.60 -24.40
N THR A 111 -12.34 -7.72 -23.72
CA THR A 111 -13.57 -8.00 -22.97
C THR A 111 -13.78 -7.01 -21.82
N ALA A 112 -12.73 -6.74 -21.04
CA ALA A 112 -12.78 -5.79 -19.93
C ALA A 112 -13.06 -4.35 -20.40
N ARG A 113 -12.49 -3.94 -21.54
CA ARG A 113 -12.81 -2.65 -22.17
C ARG A 113 -14.27 -2.57 -22.61
N LEU A 114 -14.80 -3.63 -23.22
CA LEU A 114 -16.21 -3.67 -23.62
C LEU A 114 -17.13 -3.65 -22.39
N ALA A 115 -16.76 -4.35 -21.32
CA ALA A 115 -17.49 -4.31 -20.04
C ALA A 115 -17.61 -2.86 -19.53
N CYS A 116 -16.51 -2.10 -19.54
CA CYS A 116 -16.51 -0.69 -19.15
C CYS A 116 -17.40 0.21 -20.01
N VAL A 117 -17.73 -0.19 -21.23
CA VAL A 117 -18.59 0.57 -22.15
C VAL A 117 -20.06 0.21 -21.98
N TYR A 118 -20.37 -1.08 -21.79
CA TYR A 118 -21.75 -1.58 -21.86
C TYR A 118 -22.41 -1.81 -20.51
N CYS A 119 -21.65 -2.00 -19.44
CA CYS A 119 -22.21 -2.33 -18.14
C CYS A 119 -21.55 -1.53 -17.00
N PRO A 120 -22.27 -1.28 -15.89
CA PRO A 120 -21.65 -0.76 -14.68
C PRO A 120 -20.66 -1.78 -14.14
N VAL A 121 -19.42 -1.35 -13.93
CA VAL A 121 -18.32 -2.21 -13.49
C VAL A 121 -17.98 -1.91 -12.04
N GLY A 122 -17.72 -2.95 -11.24
CA GLY A 122 -17.29 -2.82 -9.86
C GLY A 122 -15.80 -2.48 -9.72
N GLU A 123 -15.45 -1.88 -8.59
CA GLU A 123 -14.07 -1.52 -8.24
C GLU A 123 -13.11 -2.72 -8.26
N GLU A 124 -13.52 -3.82 -7.63
CA GLU A 124 -12.72 -5.06 -7.55
C GLU A 124 -12.36 -5.61 -8.93
N PHE A 125 -13.30 -5.54 -9.88
CA PHE A 125 -13.04 -5.96 -11.24
C PHE A 125 -11.98 -5.08 -11.89
N LEU A 126 -12.11 -3.75 -11.79
CA LEU A 126 -11.16 -2.80 -12.39
C LEU A 126 -9.77 -2.97 -11.80
N LEU A 127 -9.66 -3.09 -10.47
CA LEU A 127 -8.39 -3.32 -9.78
C LEU A 127 -7.77 -4.66 -10.19
N SER A 128 -8.55 -5.74 -10.23
CA SER A 128 -8.04 -7.06 -10.66
C SER A 128 -7.53 -7.02 -12.11
N TRP A 129 -8.23 -6.33 -13.00
CA TRP A 129 -7.83 -6.18 -14.40
C TRP A 129 -6.57 -5.34 -14.53
N LEU A 130 -6.46 -4.24 -13.79
CA LEU A 130 -5.26 -3.39 -13.76
C LEU A 130 -4.03 -4.15 -13.24
N GLU A 131 -4.19 -4.99 -12.21
CA GLU A 131 -3.09 -5.82 -11.70
C GLU A 131 -2.64 -6.86 -12.74
N GLU A 132 -3.61 -7.50 -13.39
CA GLU A 132 -3.35 -8.45 -14.46
C GLU A 132 -2.61 -7.81 -15.64
N GLU A 133 -3.03 -6.61 -16.07
CA GLU A 133 -2.35 -5.86 -17.13
C GLU A 133 -0.93 -5.44 -16.76
N LYS A 134 -0.71 -5.01 -15.51
CA LYS A 134 0.64 -4.74 -15.01
C LYS A 134 1.49 -6.02 -15.02
N ARG A 135 0.92 -7.18 -14.70
CA ARG A 135 1.62 -8.47 -14.72
C ARG A 135 2.01 -8.86 -16.14
N VAL A 136 1.08 -8.79 -17.09
CA VAL A 136 1.32 -9.08 -18.51
C VAL A 136 2.33 -8.11 -19.12
N ALA A 137 2.23 -6.81 -18.81
CA ALA A 137 3.18 -5.80 -19.26
C ALA A 137 4.63 -6.11 -18.82
N ARG A 138 4.83 -6.69 -17.63
CA ARG A 138 6.15 -7.13 -17.16
C ARG A 138 6.65 -8.36 -17.91
N LEU A 139 5.76 -9.33 -18.17
CA LEU A 139 6.10 -10.53 -18.94
C LEU A 139 6.56 -10.17 -20.37
N LEU A 140 5.80 -9.31 -21.05
CA LEU A 140 6.13 -8.84 -22.40
C LEU A 140 7.40 -7.99 -22.44
N SER A 141 7.77 -7.35 -21.33
CA SER A 141 8.99 -6.54 -21.23
C SER A 141 10.28 -7.37 -21.12
N GLY A 142 10.20 -8.71 -21.02
CA GLY A 142 11.39 -9.54 -20.80
C GLY A 142 12.06 -9.32 -19.43
N ALA A 143 11.39 -8.64 -18.50
CA ALA A 143 11.86 -8.44 -17.12
C ALA A 143 11.72 -9.71 -16.25
N ALA A 144 11.34 -10.84 -16.88
CA ALA A 144 11.14 -12.15 -16.27
C ALA A 144 12.38 -13.06 -16.36
N PHE A 145 13.59 -12.52 -16.60
CA PHE A 145 14.81 -13.31 -16.50
C PHE A 145 15.28 -13.40 -15.04
N GLU A 146 15.10 -14.59 -14.45
CA GLU A 146 15.73 -15.10 -13.23
C GLU A 146 16.25 -14.04 -12.26
N SER A 147 15.34 -13.45 -11.47
CA SER A 147 15.74 -12.77 -10.26
C SER A 147 14.87 -13.29 -9.13
N SER A 148 15.47 -13.83 -8.08
CA SER A 148 14.82 -14.20 -6.81
C SER A 148 14.24 -12.99 -6.05
N PHE A 149 14.00 -11.88 -6.73
CA PHE A 149 13.45 -10.65 -6.21
C PHE A 149 11.97 -10.54 -6.58
N PRO A 150 11.13 -9.95 -5.71
CA PRO A 150 9.72 -9.75 -6.02
C PRO A 150 9.56 -8.84 -7.25
N SER A 151 9.21 -9.42 -8.41
CA SER A 151 9.13 -8.73 -9.71
C SER A 151 8.10 -7.59 -9.74
N HIS A 152 7.27 -7.46 -8.71
CA HIS A 152 6.22 -6.45 -8.60
C HIS A 152 6.76 -5.02 -8.50
N GLN A 153 8.02 -4.84 -8.06
CA GLN A 153 8.62 -3.51 -7.81
C GLN A 153 9.49 -2.98 -8.97
N LEU A 154 9.70 -3.77 -10.02
CA LEU A 154 10.53 -3.32 -11.14
C LEU A 154 9.78 -2.30 -12.01
N PRO A 155 10.42 -1.18 -12.39
CA PRO A 155 9.81 -0.19 -13.26
C PRO A 155 9.52 -0.78 -14.64
N LEU A 156 8.34 -0.46 -15.18
CA LEU A 156 7.95 -0.86 -16.53
C LEU A 156 8.72 -0.04 -17.59
N PRO A 157 8.93 -0.58 -18.80
CA PRO A 157 9.36 0.22 -19.95
C PRO A 157 8.40 1.39 -20.19
N ARG A 158 8.92 2.50 -20.72
CA ARG A 158 8.17 3.74 -20.95
C ARG A 158 6.84 3.53 -21.67
N GLU A 159 6.81 2.70 -22.71
CA GLU A 159 5.58 2.44 -23.49
C GLU A 159 4.52 1.70 -22.67
N GLN A 160 4.96 0.70 -21.90
CA GLN A 160 4.09 -0.08 -21.02
C GLN A 160 3.60 0.76 -19.83
N HIS A 161 4.46 1.60 -19.26
CA HIS A 161 4.06 2.57 -18.23
C HIS A 161 2.94 3.48 -18.72
N LEU A 162 3.09 4.06 -19.92
CA LEU A 162 2.07 4.92 -20.53
C LEU A 162 0.78 4.14 -20.87
N HIS A 163 0.88 2.87 -21.24
CA HIS A 163 -0.29 2.01 -21.42
C HIS A 163 -1.08 1.86 -20.12
N ILE A 164 -0.43 1.44 -19.03
CA ILE A 164 -1.06 1.25 -17.72
C ILE A 164 -1.61 2.58 -17.18
N ARG A 165 -0.89 3.69 -17.35
CA ARG A 165 -1.38 5.02 -16.97
C ARG A 165 -2.68 5.39 -17.69
N ARG A 166 -2.78 5.13 -19.00
CA ARG A 166 -4.03 5.35 -19.75
C ARG A 166 -5.15 4.44 -19.25
N LEU A 167 -4.81 3.23 -18.81
CA LEU A 167 -5.78 2.29 -18.26
C LEU A 167 -6.34 2.76 -16.92
N TYR A 168 -5.49 3.25 -16.02
CA TYR A 168 -5.95 3.88 -14.77
C TYR A 168 -6.85 5.09 -15.02
N ARG A 169 -6.52 5.94 -16.01
CA ARG A 169 -7.40 7.06 -16.38
C ARG A 169 -8.76 6.59 -16.86
N LEU A 170 -8.81 5.52 -17.66
CA LEU A 170 -10.08 4.92 -18.09
C LEU A 170 -10.84 4.36 -16.89
N ALA A 171 -10.18 3.60 -16.01
CA ALA A 171 -10.82 3.01 -14.83
C ALA A 171 -11.41 4.08 -13.90
N ARG A 172 -10.65 5.14 -13.59
CA ARG A 172 -11.11 6.28 -12.78
C ARG A 172 -12.25 7.07 -13.45
N PHE A 173 -12.29 7.12 -14.78
CA PHE A 173 -13.39 7.74 -15.51
C PHE A 173 -14.67 6.89 -15.45
N VAL A 174 -14.54 5.56 -15.52
CA VAL A 174 -15.67 4.62 -15.46
C VAL A 174 -16.26 4.58 -14.06
N LEU A 175 -15.41 4.49 -13.04
CA LEU A 175 -15.80 4.46 -11.63
C LEU A 175 -14.80 5.29 -10.81
N PRO A 176 -15.16 6.51 -10.38
CA PRO A 176 -14.34 7.27 -9.45
C PRO A 176 -14.40 6.62 -8.06
N SER A 177 -13.28 6.07 -7.59
CA SER A 177 -13.14 5.51 -6.24
C SER A 177 -11.81 5.89 -5.60
N VAL A 178 -11.76 5.89 -4.26
CA VAL A 178 -10.55 6.20 -3.50
C VAL A 178 -9.49 5.12 -3.73
N SER A 179 -9.85 3.83 -3.77
CA SER A 179 -8.87 2.75 -3.97
C SER A 179 -8.28 2.75 -5.38
N LEU A 180 -9.05 3.10 -6.42
CA LEU A 180 -8.51 3.29 -7.78
C LEU A 180 -7.57 4.49 -7.85
N ALA A 181 -7.91 5.61 -7.20
CA ALA A 181 -7.02 6.77 -7.11
C ALA A 181 -5.71 6.41 -6.40
N LEU A 182 -5.79 5.75 -5.23
CA LEU A 182 -4.64 5.29 -4.45
C LEU A 182 -3.77 4.28 -5.22
N SER A 183 -4.40 3.32 -5.92
CA SER A 183 -3.69 2.34 -6.73
C SER A 183 -2.92 2.99 -7.88
N HIS A 184 -3.53 3.99 -8.54
CA HIS A 184 -2.88 4.78 -9.58
C HIS A 184 -1.72 5.64 -9.03
N LEU A 185 -1.93 6.30 -7.88
CA LEU A 185 -0.89 7.09 -7.21
C LEU A 185 0.31 6.22 -6.82
N ARG A 186 0.09 5.08 -6.17
CA ARG A 186 1.14 4.12 -5.81
C ARG A 186 1.91 3.61 -7.03
N PHE A 187 1.23 3.41 -8.16
CA PHE A 187 1.87 3.02 -9.41
C PHE A 187 2.83 4.10 -9.94
N GLU A 188 2.41 5.37 -9.93
CA GLU A 188 3.26 6.48 -10.37
C GLU A 188 4.40 6.78 -9.36
N GLU A 189 4.14 6.65 -8.05
CA GLU A 189 5.14 6.74 -6.99
C GLU A 189 6.25 5.71 -7.16
N ALA A 190 5.89 4.44 -7.39
CA ALA A 190 6.87 3.37 -7.60
C ALA A 190 7.80 3.69 -8.78
N ALA A 191 7.24 4.19 -9.89
CA ALA A 191 8.02 4.61 -11.05
C ALA A 191 8.90 5.84 -10.75
N PHE A 192 8.39 6.82 -10.00
CA PHE A 192 9.15 7.99 -9.59
C PHE A 192 10.35 7.63 -8.72
N PHE A 193 10.18 6.82 -7.66
CA PHE A 193 11.27 6.43 -6.77
C PHE A 193 12.27 5.48 -7.43
N ALA A 194 11.82 4.60 -8.33
CA ALA A 194 12.71 3.78 -9.15
C ALA A 194 13.61 4.66 -10.06
N SER A 195 13.07 5.74 -10.63
CA SER A 195 13.85 6.66 -11.48
C SER A 195 14.76 7.61 -10.70
N SER A 196 14.41 7.93 -9.46
CA SER A 196 15.15 8.88 -8.61
C SER A 196 16.37 8.26 -7.89
N GLY A 197 16.70 6.99 -8.18
CA GLY A 197 17.87 6.30 -7.61
C GLY A 197 17.70 5.87 -6.14
N ALA A 198 16.50 5.96 -5.56
CA ALA A 198 16.23 5.52 -4.19
C ALA A 198 16.40 3.99 -4.00
N PHE A 199 16.44 3.24 -5.11
CA PHE A 199 16.74 1.81 -5.18
C PHE A 199 17.93 1.52 -6.11
N SER A 200 18.94 2.40 -6.14
CA SER A 200 20.20 2.10 -6.82
C SER A 200 20.94 0.97 -6.08
N PHE A 201 20.54 -0.27 -6.37
CA PHE A 201 21.44 -1.41 -6.20
C PHE A 201 22.60 -1.22 -7.18
N SER A 202 23.83 -1.30 -6.68
CA SER A 202 25.07 -1.15 -7.45
C SER A 202 25.13 -2.11 -8.63
N ARG A 203 24.51 -1.73 -9.76
CA ARG A 203 24.78 -2.31 -11.06
C ARG A 203 25.91 -1.51 -11.68
N SER A 204 27.13 -2.00 -11.47
CA SER A 204 28.30 -1.65 -12.26
C SER A 204 28.07 -2.11 -13.70
N SER A 205 27.34 -1.32 -14.48
CA SER A 205 27.19 -1.52 -15.92
C SER A 205 27.01 -0.16 -16.55
N SER A 206 28.09 0.31 -17.18
CA SER A 206 28.14 1.51 -17.99
C SER A 206 27.18 1.41 -19.17
N SER A 207 25.99 1.97 -19.05
CA SER A 207 25.21 2.45 -20.19
C SER A 207 24.54 3.77 -19.83
N SER A 208 25.12 4.85 -20.36
CA SER A 208 24.64 6.23 -20.23
C SER A 208 23.40 6.46 -21.10
N VAL A 209 22.28 5.83 -20.74
CA VAL A 209 20.98 6.21 -21.29
C VAL A 209 20.20 6.82 -20.13
N SER A 210 20.25 8.14 -20.02
CA SER A 210 19.41 8.88 -19.06
C SER A 210 17.96 8.53 -19.36
N PRO A 211 17.24 7.79 -18.49
CA PRO A 211 15.82 7.58 -18.70
C PRO A 211 15.17 8.95 -18.48
N SER A 212 14.63 9.57 -19.52
CA SER A 212 13.73 10.70 -19.34
C SER A 212 12.64 10.25 -18.37
N SER A 213 12.61 10.79 -17.14
CA SER A 213 11.66 10.28 -16.15
C SER A 213 10.25 10.52 -16.67
N VAL A 214 9.44 9.46 -16.74
CA VAL A 214 8.03 9.56 -17.14
C VAL A 214 7.18 10.25 -16.07
N VAL A 215 7.72 10.37 -14.86
CA VAL A 215 7.05 10.90 -13.67
C VAL A 215 7.93 11.97 -13.01
N SER A 216 7.32 13.04 -12.52
CA SER A 216 7.95 14.05 -11.65
C SER A 216 7.14 14.18 -10.36
N ALA A 217 7.78 14.68 -9.30
CA ALA A 217 7.12 14.94 -8.03
C ALA A 217 5.95 15.92 -8.17
N GLU A 218 6.09 16.99 -8.96
CA GLU A 218 5.01 17.95 -9.25
C GLU A 218 3.83 17.26 -9.95
N GLY A 219 4.11 16.32 -10.85
CA GLY A 219 3.08 15.53 -11.52
C GLY A 219 2.28 14.66 -10.55
N ILE A 220 2.96 13.98 -9.62
CA ILE A 220 2.30 13.15 -8.59
C ILE A 220 1.52 14.02 -7.61
N ARG A 221 2.08 15.16 -7.18
CA ARG A 221 1.37 16.15 -6.34
C ARG A 221 0.09 16.61 -7.00
N GLY A 222 0.13 16.94 -8.29
CA GLY A 222 -1.08 17.30 -9.05
C GLY A 222 -2.13 16.19 -9.05
N MET A 223 -1.71 14.92 -9.13
CA MET A 223 -2.63 13.78 -9.04
C MET A 223 -3.23 13.60 -7.64
N PHE A 224 -2.45 13.87 -6.58
CA PHE A 224 -2.98 13.87 -5.21
C PHE A 224 -4.00 14.98 -5.01
N GLU A 225 -3.72 16.20 -5.47
CA GLU A 225 -4.66 17.32 -5.36
C GLU A 225 -5.94 17.05 -6.16
N GLU A 226 -5.84 16.52 -7.39
CA GLU A 226 -7.00 16.07 -8.18
C GLU A 226 -7.84 15.03 -7.42
N ALA A 227 -7.19 14.03 -6.80
CA ALA A 227 -7.90 13.03 -6.01
C ALA A 227 -8.51 13.61 -4.72
N LEU A 228 -7.87 14.61 -4.11
CA LEU A 228 -8.41 15.30 -2.94
C LEU A 228 -9.61 16.19 -3.30
N ASP A 229 -9.63 16.81 -4.48
CA ASP A 229 -10.81 17.55 -4.94
C ASP A 229 -12.05 16.65 -5.00
N ASP A 230 -11.88 15.38 -5.39
CA ASP A 230 -12.97 14.40 -5.47
C ASP A 230 -13.29 13.74 -4.11
N PHE A 231 -12.27 13.40 -3.31
CA PHE A 231 -12.41 12.46 -2.18
C PHE A 231 -11.95 12.98 -0.81
N ALA A 232 -11.53 14.25 -0.68
CA ALA A 232 -11.01 14.78 0.59
C ALA A 232 -11.98 14.63 1.78
N LEU A 233 -13.29 14.67 1.52
CA LEU A 233 -14.36 14.57 2.52
C LEU A 233 -14.95 13.16 2.64
N HIS A 234 -14.37 12.17 1.96
CA HIS A 234 -14.86 10.80 2.04
C HIS A 234 -14.68 10.26 3.47
N ALA A 235 -15.78 9.97 4.16
CA ALA A 235 -15.79 9.77 5.61
C ALA A 235 -14.88 8.64 6.12
N LEU A 236 -14.83 7.52 5.39
CA LEU A 236 -14.06 6.32 5.78
C LEU A 236 -12.70 6.25 5.09
N GLU A 237 -12.69 6.37 3.76
CA GLU A 237 -11.47 6.21 2.94
C GLU A 237 -10.70 7.50 2.68
N GLY A 238 -11.30 8.68 2.87
CA GLY A 238 -10.63 9.97 2.71
C GLY A 238 -9.39 10.12 3.58
N PRO A 239 -9.41 9.74 4.88
CA PRO A 239 -8.21 9.69 5.72
C PRO A 239 -7.06 8.87 5.13
N CYS A 240 -7.34 7.77 4.43
CA CYS A 240 -6.32 6.96 3.77
C CYS A 240 -5.65 7.72 2.61
N LEU A 241 -6.40 8.52 1.85
CA LEU A 241 -5.85 9.36 0.79
C LEU A 241 -4.95 10.48 1.34
N TRP A 242 -5.41 11.17 2.39
CA TRP A 242 -4.59 12.17 3.09
C TRP A 242 -3.30 11.57 3.66
N ALA A 243 -3.39 10.41 4.30
CA ALA A 243 -2.23 9.71 4.84
C ALA A 243 -1.25 9.30 3.73
N ALA A 244 -1.75 8.77 2.61
CA ALA A 244 -0.93 8.44 1.45
C ALA A 244 -0.16 9.67 0.94
N TYR A 245 -0.81 10.84 0.84
CA TYR A 245 -0.12 12.06 0.40
C TYR A 245 0.97 12.49 1.38
N ARG A 246 0.71 12.43 2.70
CA ARG A 246 1.73 12.71 3.71
C ARG A 246 2.89 11.72 3.64
N HIS A 247 2.62 10.44 3.42
CA HIS A 247 3.67 9.42 3.26
C HIS A 247 4.53 9.68 2.03
N PHE A 248 3.92 10.07 0.90
CA PHE A 248 4.67 10.44 -0.30
C PHE A 248 5.63 11.61 -0.04
N GLU A 249 5.13 12.70 0.56
CA GLU A 249 5.98 13.86 0.87
C GLU A 249 7.03 13.53 1.95
N SER A 250 6.73 12.63 2.89
CA SER A 250 7.70 12.14 3.88
C SER A 250 8.79 11.28 3.23
N ALA A 251 8.44 10.44 2.27
CA ALA A 251 9.42 9.64 1.52
C ALA A 251 10.38 10.51 0.69
N ILE A 252 9.89 11.62 0.13
CA ILE A 252 10.74 12.65 -0.50
C ILE A 252 11.69 13.26 0.54
N LEU A 253 11.17 13.68 1.70
CA LEU A 253 11.98 14.26 2.78
C LEU A 253 13.10 13.31 3.23
N ASP A 254 12.79 12.03 3.39
CA ASP A 254 13.76 11.01 3.79
C ASP A 254 14.83 10.81 2.71
N SER A 255 14.46 10.86 1.43
CA SER A 255 15.44 10.79 0.33
C SER A 255 16.41 11.97 0.33
N LEU A 256 15.93 13.19 0.64
CA LEU A 256 16.76 14.39 0.76
C LEU A 256 17.71 14.28 1.96
N ARG A 257 17.20 13.83 3.11
CA ARG A 257 18.00 13.62 4.32
C ARG A 257 19.08 12.57 4.13
N ARG A 258 18.78 11.45 3.45
CA ARG A 258 19.77 10.42 3.11
C ARG A 258 20.89 10.99 2.24
N ARG A 259 20.54 11.74 1.19
CA ARG A 259 21.52 12.41 0.32
C ARG A 259 22.44 13.37 1.09
N GLN A 260 21.90 14.13 2.04
CA GLN A 260 22.73 14.99 2.89
C GLN A 260 23.70 14.19 3.78
N LEU A 261 23.27 13.05 4.33
CA LEU A 261 24.13 12.22 5.17
C LEU A 261 25.28 11.61 4.37
N GLU A 262 24.99 11.07 3.18
CA GLU A 262 25.99 10.48 2.28
C GLU A 262 27.10 11.50 1.92
N LYS A 263 26.72 12.76 1.65
CA LYS A 263 27.68 13.85 1.40
C LYS A 263 28.56 14.19 2.59
N ARG A 264 28.00 14.12 3.81
CA ARG A 264 28.75 14.38 5.05
C ARG A 264 29.75 13.26 5.34
N ASP A 265 29.42 12.03 4.99
CA ASP A 265 30.29 10.88 5.21
C ASP A 265 31.39 10.79 4.14
N SER A 266 31.09 11.10 2.87
CA SER A 266 32.09 11.20 1.81
C SER A 266 33.12 12.31 2.08
N GLY A 267 32.69 13.48 2.58
CA GLY A 267 33.59 14.58 2.94
C GLY A 267 34.53 14.26 4.11
N LYS A 268 34.20 13.30 4.98
CA LYS A 268 35.08 12.85 6.08
C LYS A 268 36.13 11.82 5.64
N GLN A 269 35.87 11.04 4.60
CA GLN A 269 36.84 10.06 4.08
C GLN A 269 37.98 10.73 3.31
N GLU A 270 37.73 11.80 2.55
CA GLU A 270 38.77 12.54 1.82
C GLU A 270 39.72 13.30 2.77
N GLY A 271 39.23 13.83 3.90
CA GLY A 271 40.03 14.61 4.87
C GLY A 271 41.08 13.81 5.65
N LYS A 272 41.19 12.49 5.45
CA LYS A 272 42.17 11.63 6.13
C LYS A 272 43.37 11.25 5.25
N GLN A 273 43.32 11.52 3.94
CA GLN A 273 44.32 11.02 2.99
C GLN A 273 45.31 12.09 2.49
N ASP A 274 45.08 13.38 2.74
CA ASP A 274 46.00 14.42 2.28
C ASP A 274 46.23 15.49 3.35
N ARG A 275 47.21 15.22 4.22
CA ARG A 275 47.71 16.18 5.22
C ARG A 275 49.04 16.78 4.75
N GLY A 276 49.06 17.25 3.50
CA GLY A 276 50.20 17.92 2.90
C GLY A 276 49.77 18.95 1.87
N GLN A 277 49.75 20.22 2.28
CA GLN A 277 49.78 21.41 1.42
C GLN A 277 48.59 21.62 0.47
N GLN A 278 47.73 22.60 0.79
CA GLN A 278 47.67 23.88 0.07
C GLN A 278 46.43 24.66 0.51
N GLU A 279 46.67 25.84 1.09
CA GLU A 279 45.67 26.88 1.34
C GLU A 279 45.10 27.39 0.02
N GLY A 280 43.79 27.66 0.00
CA GLY A 280 43.13 28.41 -1.05
C GLY A 280 42.22 27.59 -1.96
N ARG A 281 41.10 27.08 -1.42
CA ARG A 281 39.94 26.73 -2.24
C ARG A 281 38.70 27.39 -1.67
N LEU A 282 38.21 28.37 -2.43
CA LEU A 282 36.97 29.09 -2.20
C LEU A 282 35.83 28.10 -1.96
N GLU A 283 35.11 28.35 -0.87
CA GLU A 283 33.99 27.59 -0.38
C GLU A 283 32.89 27.48 -1.45
N THR A 284 32.64 26.26 -1.92
CA THR A 284 31.36 25.89 -2.53
C THR A 284 30.28 25.80 -1.45
N GLY A 285 30.02 26.91 -0.74
CA GLY A 285 29.02 27.01 0.32
C GLY A 285 27.57 27.08 -0.17
N GLY A 286 27.35 27.20 -1.49
CA GLY A 286 26.00 27.33 -2.08
C GLY A 286 25.16 26.04 -2.04
N GLY A 287 25.79 24.87 -2.18
CA GLY A 287 25.05 23.60 -2.31
C GLY A 287 24.36 23.12 -1.03
N ASN A 288 24.97 23.34 0.13
CA ASN A 288 24.39 22.92 1.41
C ASN A 288 23.17 23.79 1.79
N HIS A 289 23.22 25.09 1.53
CA HIS A 289 22.11 26.00 1.80
C HIS A 289 20.88 25.73 0.92
N GLU A 290 21.09 25.36 -0.34
CA GLU A 290 19.98 25.00 -1.24
C GLU A 290 19.28 23.71 -0.80
N GLU A 291 20.04 22.69 -0.38
CA GLU A 291 19.47 21.44 0.12
C GLU A 291 18.78 21.60 1.48
N GLU A 292 19.36 22.40 2.39
CA GLU A 292 18.68 22.77 3.65
C GLU A 292 17.37 23.51 3.38
N SER A 293 17.36 24.41 2.41
CA SER A 293 16.14 25.11 1.95
C SER A 293 15.11 24.14 1.37
N GLU A 294 15.53 23.12 0.61
CA GLU A 294 14.64 22.05 0.12
C GLU A 294 14.03 21.22 1.24
N VAL A 295 14.83 20.80 2.22
CA VAL A 295 14.36 20.05 3.40
C VAL A 295 13.32 20.86 4.18
N VAL A 296 13.56 22.16 4.39
CA VAL A 296 12.62 23.06 5.06
C VAL A 296 11.33 23.22 4.26
N ARG A 297 11.42 23.44 2.94
CA ARG A 297 10.24 23.50 2.05
C ARG A 297 9.44 22.21 2.12
N GLN A 298 10.11 21.07 2.12
CA GLN A 298 9.47 19.77 2.15
C GLN A 298 8.75 19.50 3.48
N MET A 299 9.39 19.85 4.60
CA MET A 299 8.76 19.79 5.92
C MET A 299 7.53 20.70 6.01
N HIS A 300 7.61 21.91 5.44
CA HIS A 300 6.47 22.83 5.41
C HIS A 300 5.29 22.25 4.62
N ARG A 301 5.51 21.58 3.49
CA ARG A 301 4.43 20.91 2.73
C ARG A 301 3.72 19.86 3.58
N ILE A 302 4.48 19.01 4.28
CA ILE A 302 3.90 17.98 5.15
C ILE A 302 3.04 18.62 6.25
N GLN A 303 3.54 19.69 6.90
CA GLN A 303 2.78 20.43 7.91
C GLN A 303 1.50 21.05 7.34
N GLN A 304 1.55 21.61 6.13
CA GLN A 304 0.36 22.14 5.46
C GLN A 304 -0.69 21.04 5.23
N LEU A 305 -0.29 19.83 4.85
CA LEU A 305 -1.22 18.70 4.67
C LEU A 305 -1.91 18.29 5.98
N PHE A 306 -1.15 18.20 7.09
CA PHE A 306 -1.74 17.96 8.41
C PHE A 306 -2.76 19.04 8.78
N CYS A 307 -2.39 20.31 8.64
CA CYS A 307 -3.29 21.42 8.96
C CYS A 307 -4.55 21.43 8.08
N ARG A 308 -4.42 21.14 6.78
CA ARG A 308 -5.56 21.02 5.86
C ARG A 308 -6.51 19.91 6.30
N GLN A 309 -5.99 18.71 6.58
CA GLN A 309 -6.83 17.59 6.99
C GLN A 309 -7.51 17.83 8.35
N LEU A 310 -6.80 18.43 9.32
CA LEU A 310 -7.35 18.73 10.66
C LEU A 310 -8.52 19.72 10.64
N GLN A 311 -8.71 20.48 9.55
CA GLN A 311 -9.84 21.39 9.36
C GLN A 311 -11.09 20.68 8.81
N LEU A 312 -10.96 19.42 8.38
CA LEU A 312 -12.05 18.67 7.77
C LEU A 312 -12.78 17.81 8.80
N PRO A 313 -14.10 17.61 8.67
CA PRO A 313 -14.89 16.78 9.56
C PRO A 313 -14.70 15.29 9.23
N LEU A 314 -13.48 14.78 9.42
CA LEU A 314 -13.10 13.39 9.16
C LEU A 314 -13.02 12.56 10.45
N ALA A 315 -13.04 11.24 10.31
CA ALA A 315 -12.75 10.31 11.41
C ALA A 315 -11.25 10.31 11.76
N GLY A 316 -10.90 9.92 13.00
CA GLY A 316 -9.50 9.72 13.41
C GLY A 316 -8.69 11.00 13.62
N LEU A 317 -9.33 12.16 13.79
CA LEU A 317 -8.62 13.44 13.98
C LEU A 317 -7.75 13.50 15.25
N GLY A 318 -8.09 12.72 16.29
CA GLY A 318 -7.30 12.63 17.51
C GLY A 318 -5.91 12.04 17.24
N ASP A 319 -5.87 10.87 16.64
CA ASP A 319 -4.62 10.18 16.27
C ASP A 319 -3.79 11.05 15.30
N LEU A 320 -4.46 11.70 14.34
CA LEU A 320 -3.84 12.62 13.40
C LEU A 320 -3.16 13.82 14.10
N LEU A 321 -3.78 14.36 15.15
CA LEU A 321 -3.23 15.48 15.91
C LEU A 321 -1.98 15.05 16.68
N ASP A 322 -1.97 13.83 17.21
CA ASP A 322 -0.81 13.28 17.92
C ASP A 322 0.35 13.01 16.95
N GLU A 323 0.08 12.47 15.76
CA GLU A 323 1.07 12.40 14.68
C GLU A 323 1.67 13.78 14.35
N TYR A 324 0.82 14.79 14.18
CA TYR A 324 1.28 16.15 13.87
C TYR A 324 2.18 16.72 14.95
N ARG A 325 1.84 16.50 16.23
CA ARG A 325 2.67 16.94 17.38
C ARG A 325 4.04 16.28 17.38
N LEU A 326 4.14 15.00 17.05
CA LEU A 326 5.42 14.30 16.93
C LEU A 326 6.27 14.87 15.79
N VAL A 327 5.66 15.11 14.63
CA VAL A 327 6.35 15.73 13.48
C VAL A 327 6.81 17.15 13.78
N ALA A 328 5.99 17.94 14.48
CA ALA A 328 6.34 19.30 14.91
C ALA A 328 7.41 19.32 16.02
N GLY A 329 7.34 18.39 16.98
CA GLY A 329 8.29 18.24 18.08
C GLY A 329 9.69 17.89 17.59
N ASN A 330 9.81 16.96 16.64
CA ASN A 330 11.09 16.61 16.00
C ASN A 330 11.74 17.81 15.25
N GLY A 331 10.95 18.82 14.85
CA GLY A 331 11.46 20.05 14.26
C GLY A 331 11.88 21.12 15.30
N ALA A 332 11.36 21.04 16.53
CA ALA A 332 11.65 21.98 17.60
C ALA A 332 12.98 21.70 18.31
N ASP A 333 13.38 20.43 18.42
CA ASP A 333 14.66 20.05 19.04
C ASP A 333 15.90 20.56 18.26
N ALA A 334 15.76 20.82 16.97
CA ALA A 334 16.81 21.45 16.16
C ALA A 334 16.95 22.95 16.44
N LYS A 335 15.86 23.66 16.75
CA LYS A 335 15.87 25.10 17.09
C LYS A 335 16.12 25.38 18.58
N GLY A 336 15.79 24.44 19.46
CA GLY A 336 16.05 24.54 20.89
C GLY A 336 17.54 24.47 21.25
N ARG A 337 18.35 23.81 20.42
CA ARG A 337 19.79 23.64 20.65
C ARG A 337 20.62 24.91 20.37
N GLU A 338 20.21 25.75 19.41
CA GLU A 338 20.89 27.04 19.14
C GLU A 338 20.53 28.14 20.16
N LYS A 339 19.33 28.13 20.74
CA LYS A 339 18.97 29.10 21.80
C LYS A 339 19.52 28.72 23.18
N GLY A 340 19.71 27.44 23.47
CA GLY A 340 20.24 26.98 24.76
C GLY A 340 21.74 27.27 24.98
N GLU A 341 22.53 27.49 23.93
CA GLU A 341 23.97 27.80 24.05
C GLU A 341 24.28 29.30 24.23
N THR A 342 23.34 30.19 23.90
CA THR A 342 23.52 31.64 24.07
C THR A 342 23.07 32.14 25.44
N GLU A 343 22.06 31.53 26.07
CA GLU A 343 21.63 31.91 27.43
C GLU A 343 22.56 31.37 28.53
N LYS A 344 23.12 30.16 28.38
CA LYS A 344 24.07 29.60 29.38
C LYS A 344 25.42 30.32 29.45
N LYS A 345 25.76 31.15 28.46
CA LYS A 345 26.99 31.95 28.47
C LYS A 345 26.83 33.29 29.19
N GLY A 346 25.59 33.78 29.36
CA GLY A 346 25.29 35.04 30.06
C GLY A 346 25.30 34.91 31.58
N GLU A 347 24.76 33.81 32.12
CA GLU A 347 24.65 33.63 33.58
C GLU A 347 25.99 33.28 34.25
N GLY A 348 26.88 32.56 33.55
CA GLY A 348 28.20 32.20 34.07
C GLY A 348 29.21 33.37 34.14
N GLU A 349 29.00 34.44 33.36
CA GLU A 349 29.86 35.63 33.40
C GLU A 349 29.45 36.64 34.47
N THR A 350 28.15 36.71 34.82
CA THR A 350 27.67 37.57 35.92
C THR A 350 28.08 37.04 37.29
N GLU A 351 28.01 35.72 37.50
CA GLU A 351 28.37 35.09 38.78
C GLU A 351 29.89 35.20 39.08
N LYS A 352 30.74 35.01 38.05
CA LYS A 352 32.19 35.20 38.17
C LYS A 352 32.60 36.66 38.42
N LYS A 353 31.78 37.62 37.99
CA LYS A 353 32.07 39.05 38.19
C LYS A 353 31.74 39.48 39.62
N GLU A 354 30.66 38.95 40.19
CA GLU A 354 30.26 39.20 41.59
C GLU A 354 31.21 38.54 42.61
N GLU A 355 31.67 37.31 42.37
CA GLU A 355 32.69 36.69 43.23
C GLU A 355 34.00 37.47 43.21
N ARG A 356 34.43 37.95 42.04
CA ARG A 356 35.70 38.68 41.90
C ARG A 356 35.66 40.06 42.58
N THR A 357 34.51 40.72 42.64
CA THR A 357 34.33 41.94 43.44
C THR A 357 34.30 41.66 44.93
N ARG A 358 33.66 40.57 45.36
CA ARG A 358 33.58 40.18 46.77
C ARG A 358 34.96 39.87 47.38
N TRP A 359 35.79 39.11 46.67
CA TRP A 359 37.17 38.82 47.10
C TRP A 359 38.10 40.04 47.05
N GLY A 360 37.78 41.05 46.22
CA GLY A 360 38.51 42.31 46.14
C GLY A 360 38.27 43.23 47.32
N GLU A 361 37.02 43.30 47.81
CA GLU A 361 36.66 44.10 48.98
C GLU A 361 37.12 43.46 50.30
N GLU A 362 37.09 42.14 50.40
CA GLU A 362 37.53 41.41 51.59
C GLU A 362 39.05 41.53 51.82
N ARG A 363 39.86 41.57 50.74
CA ARG A 363 41.30 41.87 50.84
C ARG A 363 41.61 43.32 51.18
N ARG A 364 40.71 44.26 50.91
CA ARG A 364 40.87 45.67 51.25
C ARG A 364 40.64 45.90 52.75
N ARG A 365 39.68 45.18 53.34
CA ARG A 365 39.39 45.21 54.79
C ARG A 365 40.44 44.54 55.68
N GLN A 366 41.29 43.68 55.13
CA GLN A 366 42.40 43.06 55.87
C GLN A 366 43.71 43.88 55.82
N LYS A 367 43.71 45.03 55.15
CA LYS A 367 44.88 45.92 55.01
C LYS A 367 44.70 47.31 55.63
N GLU A 368 43.54 47.56 56.24
CA GLU A 368 43.32 48.63 57.22
C GLU A 368 43.39 48.01 58.62
#